data_AF-A0A2V5TG95-F1
#
_entry.id   AF-A0A2V5TG95-F1
#
_cell.length_a   1.000
_cell.length_b   1.000
_cell.length_c   1.000
_cell.angle_alpha   90.00
_cell.angle_beta   90.00
_cell.angle_gamma   90.00
#
_symmetry.space_group_name_H-M   'P 1'
#
loop_
_entity.id
_entity.type
_entity.pdbx_description
1 polymer ?
#
loop_
_entity_poly.entity_id
_entity_poly.type
_entity_poly.pdbx_seq_one_letter_code
_entity_poly.pdbx_strand_id
1 'polypeptide(L)'
;MSSFGEMFGKLLHATGQSRAAKTVEIYGWLIFAEGILIFLFPEHVALLLRFGPLDHDGLMFFRLAGLLAAGIGMLYFVSGRMNAEGFVFATLLDRPLVPPIIAVLWYSGKLPGSLALLFAVQELVSFSGTLLTWRAELRRML
;
A
#
# COMPACT_ATOMS: atom_id res chain seq x y z
N MET A 1 17.12 21.26 10.23
CA MET A 1 15.85 21.07 9.50
C MET A 1 16.18 21.14 8.03
N SER A 2 15.83 20.12 7.24
CA SER A 2 16.01 20.15 5.77
C SER A 2 15.14 21.25 5.17
N SER A 3 15.68 21.97 4.19
CA SER A 3 14.93 23.02 3.48
C SER A 3 13.79 22.41 2.66
N PHE A 4 12.69 23.14 2.48
CA PHE A 4 11.57 22.73 1.61
C PHE A 4 12.06 22.38 0.19
N GLY A 5 13.06 23.11 -0.32
CA GLY A 5 13.67 22.85 -1.61
C GLY A 5 14.41 21.51 -1.68
N GLU A 6 15.02 21.05 -0.57
CA GLU A 6 15.66 19.73 -0.50
C GLU A 6 14.63 18.61 -0.45
N MET A 7 13.51 18.82 0.26
CA MET A 7 12.41 17.86 0.29
C MET A 7 11.76 17.74 -1.09
N PHE A 8 11.52 18.85 -1.78
CA PHE A 8 11.00 18.86 -3.14
C PHE A 8 12.01 18.26 -4.13
N GLY A 9 13.30 18.52 -3.94
CA GLY A 9 14.39 17.86 -4.65
C GLY A 9 14.33 16.34 -4.50
N LYS A 10 14.18 15.82 -3.27
CA LYS A 10 14.00 14.39 -2.97
C LYS A 10 12.69 13.80 -3.51
N LEU A 11 11.67 14.62 -3.76
CA LEU A 11 10.41 14.23 -4.42
C LEU A 11 10.50 14.21 -5.95
N LEU A 12 11.42 14.96 -6.56
CA LEU A 12 11.69 14.93 -8.00
C LEU A 12 12.82 13.96 -8.37
N HIS A 13 13.95 14.03 -7.66
CA HIS A 13 15.11 13.15 -7.78
C HIS A 13 15.29 12.31 -6.51
N ALA A 14 15.08 10.99 -6.57
CA ALA A 14 15.18 10.10 -5.41
C ALA A 14 16.64 9.80 -5.03
N THR A 15 17.47 10.84 -4.97
CA THR A 15 18.90 10.75 -4.69
C THR A 15 19.13 10.25 -3.26
N GLY A 16 19.84 9.14 -3.12
CA GLY A 16 20.13 8.50 -1.82
C GLY A 16 19.01 7.58 -1.30
N GLN A 17 18.02 7.23 -2.13
CA GLN A 17 16.98 6.28 -1.76
C GLN A 17 17.55 4.87 -1.57
N SER A 18 17.21 4.23 -0.45
CA SER A 18 17.55 2.83 -0.20
C SER A 18 16.68 1.89 -1.05
N ARG A 19 17.14 0.66 -1.26
CA ARG A 19 16.38 -0.38 -1.96
C ARG A 19 15.10 -0.71 -1.21
N ALA A 20 15.14 -0.72 0.12
CA ALA A 20 13.94 -0.92 0.94
C ALA A 20 12.96 0.25 0.80
N ALA A 21 13.44 1.49 0.74
CA ALA A 21 12.59 2.64 0.48
C ALA A 21 11.98 2.62 -0.94
N LYS A 22 12.71 2.06 -1.92
CA LYS A 22 12.19 1.86 -3.28
C LYS A 22 11.04 0.85 -3.32
N THR A 23 11.11 -0.26 -2.56
CA THR A 23 9.99 -1.21 -2.49
C THR A 23 8.77 -0.60 -1.81
N VAL A 24 8.97 0.28 -0.82
CA VAL A 24 7.90 1.07 -0.20
C VAL A 24 7.27 2.04 -1.21
N GLU A 25 8.07 2.72 -2.03
CA GLU A 25 7.57 3.60 -3.10
C GLU A 25 6.74 2.84 -4.14
N ILE A 26 7.25 1.71 -4.64
CA ILE A 26 6.53 0.87 -5.62
C ILE A 26 5.20 0.41 -5.06
N TYR A 27 5.18 0.00 -3.78
CA TYR A 27 3.95 -0.37 -3.12
C TYR A 27 2.95 0.80 -3.01
N GLY A 28 3.46 2.00 -2.71
CA GLY A 28 2.64 3.20 -2.69
C GLY A 28 1.95 3.47 -4.03
N TRP A 29 2.67 3.28 -5.13
CA TRP A 29 2.07 3.37 -6.47
C TRP A 29 0.99 2.33 -6.74
N LEU A 30 1.19 1.09 -6.30
CA LEU A 30 0.21 0.02 -6.45
C LEU A 30 -1.09 0.36 -5.69
N ILE A 31 -0.98 0.69 -4.39
CA ILE A 31 -2.14 1.10 -3.59
C ILE A 31 -2.81 2.35 -4.19
N PHE A 32 -2.01 3.33 -4.64
CA PHE A 32 -2.55 4.54 -5.24
C PHE A 32 -3.40 4.22 -6.49
N ALA A 33 -2.87 3.39 -7.38
CA ALA A 33 -3.58 2.97 -8.58
C ALA A 33 -4.86 2.18 -8.24
N GLU A 34 -4.79 1.25 -7.28
CA GLU A 34 -5.95 0.51 -6.79
C GLU A 34 -7.04 1.44 -6.23
N GLY A 35 -6.65 2.40 -5.39
CA GLY A 35 -7.58 3.38 -4.82
C GLY A 35 -8.25 4.25 -5.89
N ILE A 36 -7.48 4.71 -6.88
CA ILE A 36 -8.02 5.47 -8.02
C ILE A 36 -8.97 4.62 -8.86
N LEU A 37 -8.64 3.35 -9.12
CA LEU A 37 -9.51 2.44 -9.86
C LEU A 37 -10.83 2.18 -9.13
N ILE A 38 -10.79 1.95 -7.82
CA ILE A 38 -11.99 1.80 -6.97
C ILE A 38 -12.83 3.09 -7.00
N PHE A 39 -12.19 4.25 -6.90
CA PHE A 39 -12.90 5.53 -6.88
C PHE A 39 -13.60 5.84 -8.23
N LEU A 40 -12.90 5.65 -9.35
CA LEU A 40 -13.43 5.96 -10.68
C LEU A 40 -14.41 4.90 -11.19
N PHE A 41 -14.14 3.63 -10.92
CA PHE A 41 -14.87 2.49 -11.48
C PHE A 41 -15.37 1.50 -10.41
N PRO A 42 -16.10 1.96 -9.37
CA PRO A 42 -16.47 1.11 -8.22
C PRO A 42 -17.28 -0.12 -8.63
N GLU A 43 -18.20 0.00 -9.59
CA GLU A 43 -19.01 -1.13 -10.06
C GLU A 43 -18.19 -2.19 -10.80
N HIS A 44 -17.23 -1.78 -11.61
CA HIS A 44 -16.38 -2.70 -12.36
C HIS A 44 -15.47 -3.47 -11.41
N VAL A 45 -14.92 -2.76 -10.42
CA VAL A 45 -14.08 -3.36 -9.38
C VAL A 45 -14.91 -4.29 -8.50
N ALA A 46 -16.13 -3.90 -8.12
CA ALA A 46 -17.06 -4.76 -7.39
C ALA A 46 -17.38 -6.05 -8.17
N LEU A 47 -17.67 -5.93 -9.47
CA LEU A 47 -17.93 -7.07 -10.34
C LEU A 47 -16.72 -8.00 -10.45
N LEU A 48 -15.51 -7.45 -10.65
CA LEU A 48 -14.26 -8.21 -10.70
C LEU A 48 -14.03 -8.98 -9.40
N LEU A 49 -14.30 -8.35 -8.26
CA LEU A 49 -14.13 -8.91 -6.93
C LEU A 49 -15.27 -9.85 -6.52
N ARG A 50 -16.31 -9.97 -7.36
CA ARG A 50 -17.55 -10.71 -7.10
C ARG A 50 -18.31 -10.20 -5.86
N PHE A 51 -18.25 -8.89 -5.64
CA PHE A 51 -19.26 -8.21 -4.84
C PHE A 51 -20.60 -8.26 -5.60
N GLY A 52 -21.70 -8.46 -4.87
CA GLY A 52 -23.04 -8.26 -5.44
C GLY A 52 -23.21 -6.81 -5.94
N PRO A 53 -24.28 -6.51 -6.69
CA PRO A 53 -24.56 -5.14 -7.12
C PRO A 53 -24.57 -4.22 -5.90
N LEU A 54 -23.79 -3.13 -5.98
CA LEU A 54 -23.72 -2.13 -4.93
C LEU A 54 -24.98 -1.28 -4.99
N ASP A 55 -25.63 -1.07 -3.85
CA ASP A 55 -26.65 -0.06 -3.71
C ASP A 55 -26.04 1.35 -3.69
N HIS A 56 -26.88 2.39 -3.62
CA HIS A 56 -26.42 3.77 -3.66
C HIS A 56 -25.39 4.09 -2.56
N ASP A 57 -25.65 3.62 -1.34
CA ASP A 57 -24.78 3.83 -0.19
C ASP A 57 -23.48 3.02 -0.35
N GLY A 58 -23.57 1.76 -0.76
CA GLY A 58 -22.43 0.90 -1.03
C GLY A 58 -21.49 1.47 -2.09
N LEU A 59 -22.02 2.09 -3.15
CA LEU A 59 -21.21 2.80 -4.15
C LEU A 59 -20.44 3.97 -3.53
N MET A 60 -21.11 4.79 -2.72
CA MET A 60 -20.47 5.96 -2.10
C MET A 60 -19.41 5.53 -1.09
N PHE A 61 -19.71 4.54 -0.25
CA PHE A 61 -18.73 3.96 0.66
C PHE A 61 -17.54 3.37 -0.07
N PHE A 62 -17.76 2.65 -1.16
CA PHE A 62 -16.66 2.03 -1.89
C PHE A 62 -15.75 3.08 -2.53
N ARG A 63 -16.31 4.16 -3.06
CA ARG A 63 -15.53 5.32 -3.53
C ARG A 63 -14.73 5.97 -2.40
N LEU A 64 -15.32 6.18 -1.23
CA LEU A 64 -14.62 6.74 -0.07
C LEU A 64 -13.46 5.83 0.38
N ALA A 65 -13.67 4.50 0.37
CA ALA A 65 -12.61 3.53 0.63
C ALA A 65 -11.50 3.61 -0.43
N GLY A 66 -11.85 3.75 -1.71
CA GLY A 66 -10.88 3.96 -2.79
C GLY A 66 -10.08 5.26 -2.63
N LEU A 67 -10.75 6.37 -2.26
CA LEU A 67 -10.09 7.65 -2.00
C LEU A 67 -9.13 7.55 -0.81
N LEU A 68 -9.55 6.88 0.27
CA LEU A 68 -8.70 6.61 1.42
C LEU A 68 -7.48 5.78 1.04
N ALA A 69 -7.68 4.70 0.28
CA ALA A 69 -6.60 3.87 -0.23
C ALA A 69 -5.63 4.70 -1.08
N ALA A 70 -6.14 5.53 -2.00
CA ALA A 70 -5.30 6.42 -2.81
C ALA A 70 -4.47 7.38 -1.94
N GLY A 71 -5.08 7.96 -0.90
CA GLY A 71 -4.36 8.80 0.07
C GLY A 71 -3.23 8.04 0.78
N ILE A 72 -3.49 6.82 1.24
CA ILE A 72 -2.47 5.95 1.86
C ILE A 72 -1.37 5.62 0.85
N GLY A 73 -1.71 5.26 -0.38
CA GLY A 73 -0.74 4.99 -1.45
C GLY A 73 0.19 6.19 -1.69
N MET A 74 -0.35 7.40 -1.67
CA MET A 74 0.44 8.62 -1.79
C MET A 74 1.38 8.83 -0.59
N LEU A 75 0.95 8.51 0.64
CA LEU A 75 1.82 8.55 1.82
C LEU A 75 2.99 7.57 1.69
N TYR A 76 2.73 6.36 1.21
CA TYR A 76 3.77 5.36 0.92
C TYR A 76 4.74 5.82 -0.16
N PHE A 77 4.22 6.37 -1.27
CA PHE A 77 5.02 6.91 -2.36
C PHE A 77 5.96 8.02 -1.87
N VAL A 78 5.41 9.04 -1.20
CA VAL A 78 6.18 10.18 -0.67
C VAL A 78 7.21 9.69 0.35
N SER A 79 6.82 8.80 1.26
CA SER A 79 7.74 8.29 2.30
C SER A 79 8.89 7.49 1.72
N GLY A 80 8.62 6.65 0.70
CA GLY A 80 9.64 5.92 -0.04
C GLY A 80 10.59 6.86 -0.79
N ARG A 81 10.06 7.88 -1.48
CA ARG A 81 10.82 8.93 -2.18
C ARG A 81 11.73 9.73 -1.24
N MET A 82 11.23 10.02 -0.04
CA MET A 82 11.95 10.76 0.99
C MET A 82 12.98 9.93 1.76
N ASN A 83 13.07 8.61 1.46
CA ASN A 83 13.91 7.66 2.18
C ASN A 83 13.66 7.67 3.70
N ALA A 84 12.39 7.73 4.10
CA ALA A 84 12.02 7.82 5.51
C ALA A 84 12.19 6.45 6.21
N GLU A 85 13.36 6.21 6.81
CA GLU A 85 13.70 4.93 7.46
C GLU A 85 12.66 4.49 8.50
N GLY A 86 12.16 5.43 9.31
CA GLY A 86 11.10 5.13 10.29
C GLY A 86 9.80 4.65 9.65
N PHE A 87 9.47 5.15 8.45
CA PHE A 87 8.29 4.69 7.69
C PHE A 87 8.54 3.31 7.06
N VAL A 88 9.75 3.05 6.56
CA VAL A 88 10.14 1.71 6.08
C VAL A 88 10.05 0.68 7.20
N PHE A 89 10.50 1.03 8.41
CA PHE A 89 10.36 0.16 9.58
C PHE A 89 8.88 -0.04 9.97
N ALA A 90 8.10 1.03 10.05
CA ALA A 90 6.66 0.94 10.32
C ALA A 90 5.93 0.05 9.30
N THR A 91 6.32 0.14 8.03
CA THR A 91 5.81 -0.73 6.97
C THR A 91 6.12 -2.21 7.20
N LEU A 92 7.33 -2.53 7.70
CA LEU A 92 7.70 -3.90 8.05
C LEU A 92 6.91 -4.44 9.24
N LEU A 93 6.38 -3.56 10.09
CA LEU A 93 5.50 -3.93 11.21
C LEU A 93 4.04 -4.06 10.77
N ASP A 94 3.54 -3.12 9.97
CA ASP A 94 2.15 -3.03 9.53
C ASP A 94 1.76 -4.15 8.55
N ARG A 95 2.55 -4.33 7.48
CA ARG A 95 2.18 -5.25 6.38
C ARG A 95 1.96 -6.71 6.81
N PRO A 96 2.74 -7.30 7.74
CA PRO A 96 2.47 -8.65 8.25
C PRO A 96 1.19 -8.78 9.08
N LEU A 97 0.66 -7.69 9.62
CA LEU A 97 -0.57 -7.68 10.42
C LEU A 97 -1.82 -7.68 9.54
N VAL A 98 -1.72 -7.20 8.30
CA VAL A 98 -2.84 -7.13 7.36
C VAL A 98 -3.39 -8.52 7.01
N PRO A 99 -2.60 -9.55 6.64
CA PRO A 99 -3.14 -10.87 6.30
C PRO A 99 -3.93 -11.54 7.44
N PRO A 100 -3.49 -11.53 8.72
CA PRO A 100 -4.31 -12.02 9.83
C PRO A 100 -5.64 -11.27 9.98
N ILE A 101 -5.64 -9.94 9.87
CA ILE A 101 -6.88 -9.14 9.96
C ILE A 101 -7.84 -9.52 8.82
N ILE A 102 -7.32 -9.58 7.60
CA ILE A 102 -8.07 -9.97 6.40
C ILE A 102 -8.61 -11.40 6.52
N ALA A 103 -7.83 -12.34 7.06
CA ALA A 103 -8.26 -13.71 7.31
C ALA A 103 -9.43 -13.78 8.31
N VAL A 104 -9.39 -12.98 9.39
CA VAL A 104 -10.49 -12.90 10.36
C VAL A 104 -11.76 -12.31 9.72
N LEU A 105 -11.61 -11.27 8.89
CA LEU A 105 -12.75 -10.66 8.18
C LEU A 105 -13.37 -11.64 7.16
N TRP A 106 -12.54 -12.39 6.44
CA TRP A 106 -12.99 -13.45 5.54
C TRP A 106 -13.70 -14.58 6.30
N TYR A 107 -13.09 -15.10 7.37
CA TYR A 107 -13.69 -16.15 8.21
C TYR A 107 -15.04 -15.72 8.81
N SER A 108 -15.18 -14.43 9.13
CA SER A 108 -16.41 -13.84 9.63
C SER A 108 -17.47 -13.58 8.56
N GLY A 109 -17.22 -13.94 7.29
CA GLY A 109 -18.12 -13.69 6.16
C GLY A 109 -18.26 -12.22 5.75
N LYS A 110 -17.41 -11.32 6.29
CA LYS A 110 -17.46 -9.87 5.99
C LYS A 110 -16.68 -9.50 4.73
N LEU A 111 -15.84 -10.41 4.23
CA LEU A 111 -14.95 -10.17 3.10
C LEU A 111 -15.04 -11.33 2.10
N PRO A 112 -15.18 -11.07 0.79
CA PRO A 112 -15.09 -12.11 -0.21
C PRO A 112 -13.70 -12.78 -0.19
N GLY A 113 -13.66 -14.11 -0.34
CA GLY A 113 -12.41 -14.87 -0.33
C GLY A 113 -11.45 -14.49 -1.45
N SER A 114 -11.96 -14.07 -2.62
CA SER A 114 -11.17 -13.53 -3.74
C SER A 114 -10.40 -12.28 -3.32
N LEU A 115 -11.08 -11.35 -2.65
CA LEU A 115 -10.49 -10.11 -2.16
C LEU A 115 -9.51 -10.39 -1.03
N ALA A 116 -9.86 -11.28 -0.11
CA ALA A 116 -8.98 -11.70 0.96
C ALA A 116 -7.66 -12.27 0.44
N LEU A 117 -7.73 -13.14 -0.57
CA LEU A 117 -6.55 -13.74 -1.20
C LEU A 117 -5.71 -12.70 -1.94
N LEU A 118 -6.34 -11.79 -2.70
CA LEU A 118 -5.64 -10.75 -3.45
C LEU A 118 -4.84 -9.84 -2.51
N PHE A 119 -5.47 -9.34 -1.45
CA PHE A 119 -4.79 -8.54 -0.42
C PHE A 119 -3.68 -9.33 0.28
N ALA A 120 -3.92 -10.59 0.66
CA ALA A 120 -2.91 -11.40 1.34
C ALA A 120 -1.67 -11.63 0.46
N VAL A 121 -1.85 -11.95 -0.82
CA VAL A 121 -0.74 -12.14 -1.77
C VAL A 121 0.02 -10.84 -1.99
N GLN A 122 -0.69 -9.75 -2.23
CA GLN A 122 -0.10 -8.42 -2.42
C GLN A 122 0.75 -7.99 -1.23
N GLU A 123 0.22 -8.12 -0.01
CA GLU A 123 0.92 -7.77 1.22
C GLU A 123 2.13 -8.67 1.47
N LEU A 124 2.01 -9.99 1.26
CA LEU A 124 3.12 -10.93 1.45
C LEU A 124 4.27 -10.69 0.48
N VAL A 125 3.97 -10.48 -0.81
CA VAL A 125 4.98 -10.20 -1.84
C VAL A 125 5.70 -8.88 -1.52
N SER A 126 4.91 -7.86 -1.20
CA SER A 126 5.41 -6.52 -0.89
C SER A 126 6.25 -6.49 0.40
N PHE A 127 5.78 -7.15 1.47
CA PHE A 127 6.51 -7.31 2.72
C PHE A 127 7.82 -8.06 2.51
N SER A 128 7.79 -9.19 1.80
CA SER A 128 8.98 -10.01 1.56
C SER A 128 10.04 -9.22 0.79
N GLY A 129 9.63 -8.45 -0.22
CA GLY A 129 10.53 -7.56 -0.97
C GLY A 129 11.22 -6.51 -0.08
N THR A 130 10.44 -5.82 0.77
CA THR A 130 10.98 -4.84 1.72
C THR A 130 11.88 -5.49 2.76
N LEU A 131 11.51 -6.65 3.31
CA LEU A 131 12.30 -7.34 4.33
C LEU A 131 13.64 -7.83 3.79
N LEU A 132 13.64 -8.43 2.59
CA LEU A 132 14.86 -8.95 1.96
C LEU A 132 15.84 -7.82 1.63
N THR A 133 15.33 -6.71 1.07
CA THR A 133 16.16 -5.54 0.74
C THR A 133 16.70 -4.87 1.99
N TRP A 134 15.86 -4.67 3.01
CA TRP A 134 16.26 -4.09 4.29
C TRP A 134 17.32 -4.94 5.01
N ARG A 135 17.15 -6.27 5.07
CA ARG A 135 18.14 -7.18 5.65
C ARG A 135 19.48 -7.16 4.89
N ALA A 136 19.43 -7.08 3.56
CA ALA A 136 20.64 -7.00 2.74
C ALA A 136 21.40 -5.68 2.97
N GLU A 137 20.69 -4.59 3.24
CA GLU A 137 21.28 -3.29 3.58
C GLU A 137 21.93 -3.29 4.95
N LEU A 138 21.25 -3.82 5.97
CA LEU A 138 21.82 -3.96 7.31
C LEU A 138 23.11 -4.78 7.31
N ARG A 139 23.16 -5.86 6.54
CA ARG A 139 24.37 -6.70 6.40
C ARG A 139 25.54 -6.01 5.69
N ARG A 140 25.30 -4.93 4.94
CA ARG A 140 26.37 -4.15 4.28
C ARG A 140 26.92 -3.04 5.18
N MET A 141 26.23 -2.71 6.26
CA MET A 141 26.62 -1.67 7.22
C MET A 141 27.37 -2.23 8.44
N LEU A 142 27.26 -3.54 8.70
CA LEU A 142 28.03 -4.30 9.68
C LEU A 142 29.31 -4.85 9.07
#